data_AF-A0A2T6CNR8-F1
#
_entry.id   AF-A0A2T6CNR8-F1
#
_cell.length_a   1.000
_cell.length_b   1.000
_cell.length_c   1.000
_cell.angle_alpha   90.00
_cell.angle_beta   90.00
_cell.angle_gamma   90.00
#
_symmetry.space_group_name_H-M   'P 1'
#
loop_
_entity.id
_entity.type
_entity.pdbx_description
1 polymer ?
#
loop_
_entity_poly.entity_id
_entity_poly.type
_entity_poly.pdbx_seq_one_letter_code
_entity_poly.pdbx_strand_id
1 'polypeptide(L)'
;MLPAVNSWFHQSRRRLAHLIRGNRWVQVGALLVLSAGANALTRALGLGVPGSVVGLFILLALLFSGIVPSHWLNRGASGLLDHLMLFFVPAMLGLVDHPELVGPLGFKLLLAVLVGTPAVMIGTALVVEAGFRLRNRHAR
;
A
#
# COMPACT_ATOMS: atom_id res chain seq x y z
N MET A 1 -11.05 -12.32 -40.37
CA MET A 1 -10.14 -11.18 -40.18
C MET A 1 -10.37 -10.64 -38.77
N LEU A 2 -9.32 -10.39 -37.96
CA LEU A 2 -9.32 -9.90 -36.55
C LEU A 2 -8.97 -10.89 -35.39
N PRO A 3 -7.92 -11.73 -35.48
CA PRO A 3 -7.21 -12.22 -34.28
C PRO A 3 -5.97 -11.38 -33.90
N ALA A 4 -5.62 -10.36 -34.70
CA ALA A 4 -4.33 -9.65 -34.60
C ALA A 4 -4.30 -8.46 -33.62
N VAL A 5 -5.42 -8.06 -33.00
CA VAL A 5 -5.44 -6.90 -32.08
C VAL A 5 -5.17 -7.31 -30.62
N ASN A 6 -5.52 -8.52 -30.21
CA ASN A 6 -5.39 -8.95 -28.82
C ASN A 6 -3.97 -9.44 -28.45
N SER A 7 -3.16 -9.85 -29.44
CA SER A 7 -1.81 -10.38 -29.22
C SER A 7 -0.74 -9.28 -29.02
N TRP A 8 -0.99 -8.05 -29.48
CA TRP A 8 -0.05 -6.93 -29.35
C TRP A 8 0.03 -6.35 -27.93
N PHE A 9 -1.01 -6.51 -27.09
CA PHE A 9 -1.01 -5.99 -25.71
C PHE A 9 -0.19 -6.84 -24.73
N HIS A 10 -0.06 -8.16 -24.97
CA HIS A 10 0.63 -9.07 -24.03
C HIS A 10 2.14 -9.20 -24.27
N GLN A 11 2.64 -8.93 -25.48
CA GLN A 11 4.01 -9.29 -25.85
C GLN A 11 5.00 -8.11 -25.85
N SER A 12 4.56 -6.90 -26.21
CA SER A 12 5.46 -5.73 -26.33
C SER A 12 5.86 -5.11 -24.97
N ARG A 13 5.07 -5.35 -23.91
CA ARG A 13 5.33 -4.82 -22.55
C ARG A 13 6.46 -5.53 -21.79
N ARG A 14 6.88 -6.72 -22.25
CA ARG A 14 7.90 -7.53 -21.58
C ARG A 14 9.30 -6.92 -21.67
N ARG A 15 9.65 -6.23 -22.77
CA ARG A 15 11.01 -5.71 -23.00
C ARG A 15 11.39 -4.53 -22.10
N LEU A 16 10.44 -3.68 -21.70
CA LEU A 16 10.71 -2.58 -20.76
C LEU A 16 10.96 -3.09 -19.32
N ALA A 17 10.28 -4.17 -18.91
CA ALA A 17 10.52 -4.80 -17.60
C ALA A 17 11.89 -5.49 -17.49
N HIS A 18 12.50 -5.86 -18.62
CA HIS A 18 13.85 -6.42 -18.66
C HIS A 18 14.96 -5.37 -18.48
N LEU A 19 14.72 -4.10 -18.85
CA LEU A 19 15.69 -3.00 -18.70
C LEU A 19 15.86 -2.51 -17.24
N ILE A 20 14.90 -2.81 -16.37
CA ILE A 20 14.88 -2.34 -14.97
C ILE A 20 15.37 -3.44 -13.99
N ARG A 21 16.06 -4.46 -14.50
CA ARG A 21 16.33 -5.73 -13.77
C ARG A 21 17.37 -5.68 -12.64
N GLY A 22 18.15 -4.62 -12.48
CA GLY A 22 19.34 -4.65 -11.60
C GLY A 22 19.18 -4.02 -10.21
N ASN A 23 18.60 -2.83 -10.12
CA ASN A 23 18.89 -1.95 -8.99
C ASN A 23 17.68 -1.69 -8.09
N ARG A 24 17.80 -2.07 -6.80
CA ARG A 24 16.86 -1.74 -5.71
C ARG A 24 16.49 -0.26 -5.69
N TRP A 25 17.42 0.62 -6.05
CA TRP A 25 17.24 2.06 -6.09
C TRP A 25 16.27 2.53 -7.17
N VAL A 26 16.24 1.86 -8.33
CA VAL A 26 15.29 2.22 -9.41
C VAL A 26 13.88 1.82 -9.04
N GLN A 27 13.73 0.71 -8.31
CA GLN A 27 12.43 0.28 -7.76
C GLN A 27 11.90 1.27 -6.72
N VAL A 28 12.75 1.68 -5.77
CA VAL A 28 12.39 2.70 -4.77
C VAL A 28 12.06 4.03 -5.45
N GLY A 29 12.87 4.45 -6.43
CA GLY A 29 12.62 5.67 -7.21
C GLY A 29 11.27 5.64 -7.93
N ALA A 30 10.92 4.52 -8.56
CA ALA A 30 9.62 4.36 -9.21
C ALA A 30 8.45 4.42 -8.20
N LEU A 31 8.60 3.82 -7.02
CA LEU A 31 7.59 3.91 -5.95
C LEU A 31 7.41 5.33 -5.43
N LEU A 32 8.50 6.08 -5.29
CA LEU A 32 8.47 7.50 -4.91
C LEU A 32 7.79 8.35 -5.98
N VAL A 33 8.11 8.14 -7.26
CA VAL A 33 7.46 8.84 -8.38
C VAL A 33 5.97 8.54 -8.43
N LEU A 34 5.59 7.28 -8.25
CA LEU A 34 4.18 6.88 -8.20
C LEU A 34 3.45 7.56 -7.03
N SER A 35 4.06 7.57 -5.85
CA SER A 35 3.50 8.22 -4.65
C SER A 35 3.36 9.73 -4.83
N ALA A 36 4.37 10.38 -5.42
CA ALA A 36 4.35 11.82 -5.71
C ALA A 36 3.28 12.18 -6.76
N GLY A 37 3.17 11.37 -7.83
CA GLY A 37 2.13 11.52 -8.85
C GLY A 37 0.73 11.33 -8.27
N ALA A 38 0.54 10.33 -7.41
CA ALA A 38 -0.72 10.11 -6.71
C ALA A 38 -1.05 11.28 -5.77
N ASN A 39 -0.08 11.83 -5.03
CA ASN A 39 -0.28 13.00 -4.19
C ASN A 39 -0.64 14.27 -5.01
N ALA A 40 0.00 14.48 -6.16
CA ALA A 40 -0.35 15.57 -7.06
C ALA A 40 -1.79 15.41 -7.61
N LEU A 41 -2.16 14.19 -7.98
CA LEU A 41 -3.51 13.85 -8.45
C LEU A 41 -4.57 14.06 -7.36
N THR A 42 -4.33 13.57 -6.15
CA THR A 42 -5.20 13.76 -4.99
C THR A 42 -5.43 15.24 -4.70
N ARG A 43 -4.36 16.05 -4.73
CA ARG A 43 -4.45 17.50 -4.53
C ARG A 43 -5.24 18.19 -5.65
N ALA A 44 -5.01 17.80 -6.91
CA ALA A 44 -5.74 18.34 -8.05
C ALA A 44 -7.24 17.98 -8.03
N LEU A 45 -7.58 16.78 -7.56
CA LEU A 45 -8.95 16.29 -7.44
C LEU A 45 -9.64 16.68 -6.12
N GLY A 46 -8.93 17.33 -5.20
CA GLY A 46 -9.48 17.73 -3.90
C GLY A 46 -9.89 16.55 -3.01
N LEU A 47 -9.32 15.36 -3.22
CA LEU A 47 -9.68 14.17 -2.44
C LEU A 47 -9.15 14.31 -1.01
N GLY A 48 -10.02 14.21 0.00
CA GLY A 48 -9.66 14.27 1.42
C GLY A 48 -8.88 13.06 1.96
N VAL A 49 -8.26 12.27 1.07
CA VAL A 49 -7.56 11.03 1.37
C VAL A 49 -6.07 11.24 1.09
N PRO A 50 -5.13 10.74 1.92
CA PRO A 50 -3.71 10.87 1.64
C PRO A 50 -3.32 10.29 0.26
N GLY A 51 -2.45 10.99 -0.47
CA GLY A 51 -1.99 10.55 -1.79
C GLY A 51 -1.34 9.17 -1.81
N SER A 52 -0.77 8.73 -0.68
CA SER A 52 -0.22 7.37 -0.52
C SER A 52 -1.27 6.27 -0.64
N VAL A 53 -2.49 6.49 -0.15
CA VAL A 53 -3.61 5.55 -0.26
C VAL A 53 -4.04 5.43 -1.72
N VAL A 54 -4.15 6.55 -2.43
CA VAL A 54 -4.45 6.57 -3.87
C VAL A 54 -3.33 5.88 -4.65
N GLY A 55 -2.07 6.14 -4.31
CA GLY A 55 -0.91 5.48 -4.89
C GLY A 55 -0.92 3.96 -4.71
N LEU A 56 -1.38 3.49 -3.54
CA LEU A 56 -1.58 2.06 -3.27
C LEU A 56 -2.63 1.45 -4.20
N PHE A 57 -3.78 2.10 -4.40
CA PHE A 57 -4.80 1.62 -5.32
C PHE A 57 -4.32 1.61 -6.78
N ILE A 58 -3.57 2.63 -7.20
CA ILE A 58 -2.97 2.68 -8.54
C ILE A 58 -1.97 1.53 -8.70
N LEU A 59 -1.07 1.34 -7.73
CA LEU A 59 -0.10 0.24 -7.75
C LEU A 59 -0.80 -1.12 -7.80
N LEU A 60 -1.86 -1.29 -7.02
CA LEU A 60 -2.68 -2.50 -6.99
C LEU A 60 -3.34 -2.75 -8.35
N ALA A 61 -3.94 -1.74 -8.96
CA ALA A 61 -4.52 -1.85 -10.31
C ALA A 61 -3.46 -2.21 -11.35
N LEU A 62 -2.25 -1.67 -11.22
CA LEU A 62 -1.12 -1.95 -12.10
C LEU A 62 -0.60 -3.39 -11.94
N LEU A 63 -0.65 -3.92 -10.72
CA LEU A 63 -0.31 -5.30 -10.39
C LEU A 63 -1.37 -6.29 -10.90
N PHE A 64 -2.66 -5.99 -10.72
CA PHE A 64 -3.76 -6.78 -11.28
C PHE A 64 -3.78 -6.80 -12.80
N SER A 65 -3.39 -5.68 -13.44
CA SER A 65 -3.29 -5.58 -14.90
C SER A 65 -2.11 -6.39 -15.48
N GLY A 66 -1.27 -7.00 -14.64
CA GLY A 66 -0.10 -7.80 -15.07
C GLY A 66 1.02 -6.97 -15.71
N ILE A 67 0.97 -5.64 -15.58
CA ILE A 67 1.94 -4.72 -16.17
C ILE A 67 3.24 -4.73 -15.36
N VAL A 68 3.13 -4.85 -14.03
CA VAL A 68 4.26 -4.92 -13.10
C VAL A 68 4.33 -6.33 -12.51
N PRO A 69 5.42 -7.08 -12.68
CA PRO A 69 5.59 -8.37 -12.03
C PRO A 69 5.80 -8.19 -10.52
N SER A 70 5.08 -8.95 -9.70
CA SER A 70 5.15 -8.90 -8.22
C SER A 70 6.57 -9.07 -7.67
N HIS A 71 7.37 -9.93 -8.31
CA HIS A 71 8.80 -10.13 -8.02
C HIS A 71 9.62 -8.82 -8.05
N TRP A 72 9.28 -7.91 -8.97
CA TRP A 72 10.02 -6.66 -9.13
C TRP A 72 9.70 -5.69 -8.00
N LEU A 73 8.44 -5.62 -7.57
CA LEU A 73 8.05 -4.79 -6.44
C LEU A 73 8.66 -5.29 -5.12
N ASN A 74 8.75 -6.62 -4.96
CA ASN A 74 9.20 -7.24 -3.71
C ASN A 74 10.61 -6.79 -3.30
N ARG A 75 11.57 -6.72 -4.22
CA ARG A 75 12.97 -6.34 -3.88
C ARG A 75 13.09 -4.90 -3.37
N GLY A 76 12.41 -3.95 -3.99
CA GLY A 76 12.43 -2.54 -3.59
C GLY A 76 11.62 -2.28 -2.34
N ALA A 77 10.44 -2.91 -2.24
CA ALA A 77 9.58 -2.83 -1.07
C ALA A 77 10.24 -3.43 0.16
N SER A 78 10.82 -4.64 0.07
CA SER A 78 11.57 -5.26 1.17
C SER A 78 12.71 -4.37 1.64
N GLY A 79 13.48 -3.77 0.73
CA GLY A 79 14.54 -2.83 1.12
C GLY A 79 14.01 -1.60 1.89
N LEU A 80 12.83 -1.10 1.54
CA LEU A 80 12.19 0.02 2.26
C LEU A 80 11.64 -0.42 3.62
N LEU A 81 11.11 -1.66 3.69
CA LEU A 81 10.62 -2.28 4.92
C LEU A 81 11.76 -2.61 5.90
N ASP A 82 12.92 -3.04 5.41
CA ASP A 82 14.11 -3.33 6.23
C ASP A 82 14.61 -2.05 6.94
N HIS A 83 14.44 -0.89 6.30
CA HIS A 83 14.82 0.42 6.84
C HIS A 83 13.62 1.19 7.40
N LEU A 84 12.47 0.54 7.60
CA LEU A 84 11.26 1.18 8.11
C LEU A 84 11.50 1.88 9.45
N MET A 85 12.31 1.26 10.32
CA MET A 85 12.69 1.83 11.61
C MET A 85 13.45 3.15 11.47
N LEU A 86 14.30 3.29 10.44
CA LEU A 86 14.98 4.55 10.10
C LEU A 86 13.99 5.64 9.67
N PHE A 87 12.89 5.30 9.00
CA PHE A 87 11.87 6.27 8.61
C PHE A 87 10.93 6.62 9.78
N PHE A 88 10.70 5.67 10.70
CA PHE A 88 9.88 5.91 11.89
C PHE A 88 10.54 6.81 12.91
N VAL A 89 11.86 6.68 13.15
CA VAL A 89 12.55 7.47 14.18
C VAL A 89 12.42 8.99 13.94
N PRO A 90 12.75 9.56 12.77
CA PRO A 90 12.58 10.98 12.49
C PRO A 90 11.12 11.44 12.55
N ALA A 91 10.19 10.60 12.06
CA ALA A 91 8.76 10.91 12.09
C ALA A 91 8.23 10.98 13.53
N MET A 92 8.70 10.09 14.41
CA MET A 92 8.34 10.08 15.83
C MET A 92 8.99 11.23 16.60
N LEU A 93 10.24 11.59 16.28
CA LEU A 93 10.91 12.73 16.92
C LEU A 93 10.15 14.03 16.68
N GLY A 94 9.69 14.27 15.44
CA GLY A 94 8.84 15.42 15.13
C GLY A 94 7.48 15.41 15.85
N LEU A 95 7.02 14.25 16.34
CA LEU A 95 5.80 14.15 17.12
C LEU A 95 6.01 14.53 18.59
N VAL A 96 7.19 14.22 19.16
CA VAL A 96 7.53 14.53 20.57
C VAL A 96 7.71 16.04 20.79
N ASP A 97 8.10 16.77 19.75
CA ASP A 97 8.21 18.24 19.77
C ASP A 97 6.86 18.96 19.98
N HIS A 98 5.74 18.24 19.94
CA HIS A 98 4.42 18.74 20.28
C HIS A 98 4.01 18.34 21.71
N PRO A 99 4.26 19.20 22.73
CA PRO A 99 4.02 18.86 24.14
C PRO A 99 2.55 18.57 24.47
N GLU A 100 1.61 19.06 23.65
CA GLU A 100 0.18 18.77 23.74
C GLU A 100 -0.14 17.27 23.55
N LEU A 101 0.63 16.58 22.69
CA LEU A 101 0.52 15.14 22.48
C LEU A 101 1.15 14.31 23.60
N VAL A 102 2.04 14.87 24.40
CA VAL A 102 2.65 14.19 25.56
C VAL A 102 1.77 14.30 26.82
N GLY A 103 0.81 15.24 26.81
CA GLY A 103 -0.16 15.44 27.89
C GLY A 103 -1.41 14.54 27.80
N PRO A 104 -2.59 15.03 28.24
CA PRO A 104 -3.83 14.24 28.28
C PRO A 104 -4.31 13.76 26.90
N LEU A 105 -3.90 14.42 25.82
CA LEU A 105 -4.18 13.98 24.45
C LEU A 105 -3.44 12.68 24.12
N GLY A 106 -2.17 12.55 24.54
CA GLY A 106 -1.38 11.33 24.39
C GLY A 106 -1.98 10.14 25.12
N PHE A 107 -2.48 10.37 26.33
CA PHE A 107 -3.17 9.33 27.09
C PHE A 107 -4.46 8.86 26.39
N LYS A 108 -5.24 9.78 25.81
CA LYS A 108 -6.40 9.43 24.97
C LYS A 108 -6.00 8.64 23.72
N LEU A 109 -4.92 9.04 23.04
CA LEU A 109 -4.41 8.32 21.87
C LEU A 109 -3.92 6.91 22.24
N LEU A 110 -3.20 6.77 23.35
CA LEU A 110 -2.74 5.48 23.86
C LEU A 110 -3.92 4.55 24.15
N LEU A 111 -4.93 5.03 24.87
CA LEU A 111 -6.15 4.27 25.13
C LEU A 111 -6.90 3.91 23.82
N ALA A 112 -7.01 4.85 22.88
CA ALA A 112 -7.65 4.62 21.60
C ALA A 112 -6.94 3.51 20.79
N VAL A 113 -5.61 3.48 20.79
CA VAL A 113 -4.83 2.44 20.11
C VAL A 113 -4.95 1.10 20.85
N LEU A 114 -4.83 1.12 22.18
CA LEU A 114 -4.86 -0.08 23.03
C LEU A 114 -6.21 -0.79 22.98
N VAL A 115 -7.31 -0.04 22.87
CA VAL A 115 -8.67 -0.60 22.74
C VAL A 115 -9.05 -0.80 21.27
N GLY A 116 -8.68 0.12 20.39
CA GLY A 116 -9.02 0.06 18.96
C GLY A 116 -8.39 -1.10 18.23
N THR A 117 -7.12 -1.42 18.54
CA THR A 117 -6.41 -2.56 17.90
C THR A 117 -7.11 -3.90 18.19
N PRO A 118 -7.35 -4.31 19.44
CA PRO A 118 -8.08 -5.54 19.72
C PRO A 118 -9.53 -5.46 19.23
N ALA A 119 -10.20 -4.31 19.27
CA ALA A 119 -11.55 -4.16 18.72
C ALA A 119 -11.61 -4.46 17.22
N VAL A 120 -10.65 -3.93 16.43
CA VAL A 120 -10.54 -4.23 14.99
C VAL A 120 -10.18 -5.69 14.75
N MET A 121 -9.29 -6.28 15.56
CA MET A 121 -8.94 -7.70 15.45
C MET A 121 -10.14 -8.60 15.73
N ILE A 122 -10.90 -8.35 16.80
CA ILE A 122 -12.12 -9.08 17.16
C ILE A 122 -13.17 -8.89 16.07
N GLY A 123 -13.41 -7.65 15.62
CA GLY A 123 -14.36 -7.37 14.54
C GLY A 123 -14.02 -8.14 13.26
N THR A 124 -12.74 -8.13 12.86
CA THR A 124 -12.25 -8.89 11.71
C THR A 124 -12.44 -10.40 11.92
N ALA A 125 -12.11 -10.92 13.10
CA ALA A 125 -12.28 -12.33 13.45
C ALA A 125 -13.75 -12.77 13.35
N LEU A 126 -14.68 -11.97 13.88
CA LEU A 126 -16.12 -12.24 13.82
C LEU A 126 -16.65 -12.22 12.39
N VAL A 127 -16.23 -11.24 11.57
CA VAL A 127 -16.64 -11.16 10.15
C VAL A 127 -16.14 -12.38 9.38
N VAL A 128 -14.88 -12.77 9.59
CA VAL A 128 -14.31 -13.96 8.96
C VAL A 128 -15.07 -15.21 9.43
N GLU A 129 -15.28 -15.37 10.73
CA GLU A 129 -16.02 -16.51 11.29
C GLU A 129 -17.45 -16.60 10.76
N ALA A 130 -18.16 -15.47 10.68
CA ALA A 130 -19.48 -15.40 10.08
C ALA A 130 -19.46 -15.79 8.59
N GLY A 131 -18.47 -15.33 7.84
CA GLY A 131 -18.27 -15.70 6.43
C GLY A 131 -18.01 -17.20 6.25
N PHE A 132 -17.19 -17.80 7.11
CA PHE A 132 -16.95 -19.25 7.12
C PHE A 132 -18.22 -20.02 7.48
N ARG A 133 -18.99 -19.57 8.49
CA ARG A 133 -20.27 -20.18 8.88
C ARG A 133 -21.31 -20.09 7.76
N LEU A 134 -21.39 -18.97 7.04
CA LEU A 134 -22.29 -18.81 5.88
C LEU A 134 -21.91 -19.74 4.71
N ARG A 135 -20.61 -19.87 4.43
CA ARG A 135 -20.11 -20.75 3.37
C ARG A 135 -20.35 -22.22 3.71
N ASN A 136 -20.19 -22.61 4.97
CA ASN A 136 -20.44 -23.99 5.42
C ASN A 136 -21.92 -24.39 5.36
N ARG A 137 -22.85 -23.42 5.30
CA ARG A 137 -24.28 -23.66 5.07
C ARG A 137 -24.64 -23.85 3.59
N HIS A 138 -23.80 -23.40 2.65
CA HIS A 138 -24.02 -23.55 1.20
C HIS A 138 -23.34 -24.79 0.60
N ALA A 139 -22.61 -25.56 1.41
CA ALA A 139 -21.95 -26.82 1.00
C ALA A 139 -22.73 -28.09 1.42
N ARG A 140 -23.98 -27.93 1.89
CA ARG A 140 -24.97 -28.99 2.06
C ARG A 140 -26.13 -28.73 1.13
#